data_AF-A0A3M3K4F1-F1
#
_entry.id   AF-A0A3M3K4F1-F1
#
_cell.length_a   1.000
_cell.length_b   1.000
_cell.length_c   1.000
_cell.angle_alpha   90.00
_cell.angle_beta   90.00
_cell.angle_gamma   90.00
#
_symmetry.space_group_name_H-M   'P 1'
#
loop_
_entity.id
_entity.type
_entity.pdbx_description
1 polymer ?
#
loop_
_entity_poly.entity_id
_entity_poly.type
_entity_poly.pdbx_seq_one_letter_code
_entity_poly.pdbx_strand_id
1 'polypeptide(L)'
;MGMVVFIAAASLLAYLTFDYARLQLLAQISYQGIIQLAVPLFFGVFSRRGNKQGAIAGMLVGIVIAIVLTTIYPDDIPALGSLTSGIIGLIFNAGIFVACAIAIKPSAEEVRRVDELFAMAAPARHGVRPIAAMG
;
A
#
# COMPACT_ATOMS: atom_id res chain seq x y z
N MET A 1 -26.40 16.74 -3.87
CA MET A 1 -27.47 16.19 -4.73
C MET A 1 -26.94 15.72 -6.09
N GLY A 2 -26.18 16.53 -6.84
CA GLY A 2 -25.65 16.11 -8.15
C GLY A 2 -24.81 14.82 -8.15
N MET A 3 -23.88 14.67 -7.20
CA MET A 3 -23.05 13.46 -7.07
C MET A 3 -23.87 12.21 -6.76
N VAL A 4 -24.89 12.32 -5.92
CA VAL A 4 -25.77 11.20 -5.56
C VAL A 4 -26.59 10.74 -6.77
N VAL A 5 -27.14 11.69 -7.53
CA VAL A 5 -27.89 11.39 -8.76
C VAL A 5 -26.97 10.77 -9.82
N PHE A 6 -25.74 11.26 -9.93
CA PHE A 6 -24.76 10.72 -10.87
C PHE A 6 -24.35 9.29 -10.52
N ILE A 7 -24.08 9.01 -9.23
CA ILE A 7 -23.80 7.66 -8.74
C ILE A 7 -24.99 6.74 -8.99
N ALA A 8 -26.21 7.15 -8.66
CA ALA A 8 -27.41 6.33 -8.87
C ALA A 8 -27.65 6.00 -10.34
N ALA A 9 -27.51 6.98 -11.23
CA ALA A 9 -27.64 6.79 -12.68
C ALA A 9 -26.54 5.88 -13.23
N ALA A 10 -25.29 6.08 -12.82
CA ALA A 10 -24.16 5.24 -13.22
C ALA A 10 -24.32 3.79 -12.72
N SER A 11 -24.75 3.59 -11.47
CA SER A 11 -25.03 2.27 -10.90
C SER A 11 -26.17 1.55 -11.63
N LEU A 12 -27.25 2.26 -11.97
CA LEU A 12 -28.37 1.69 -12.74
C LEU A 12 -27.94 1.29 -14.15
N LEU A 13 -27.20 2.16 -14.84
CA LEU A 13 -26.68 1.87 -16.18
C LEU A 13 -25.71 0.68 -16.13
N ALA A 14 -24.84 0.64 -15.12
CA ALA A 14 -23.91 -0.45 -14.90
C ALA A 14 -24.63 -1.77 -14.63
N TYR A 15 -25.68 -1.78 -13.80
CA TYR A 15 -26.50 -2.97 -13.54
C TYR A 15 -27.20 -3.51 -14.81
N LEU A 16 -27.68 -2.61 -15.67
CA LEU A 16 -28.38 -2.98 -16.91
C LEU A 16 -27.43 -3.41 -18.03
N THR A 17 -26.18 -2.94 -18.02
CA THR A 17 -25.21 -3.14 -19.12
C THR A 17 -24.15 -4.20 -18.80
N PHE A 18 -23.78 -4.34 -17.52
CA PHE A 18 -22.75 -5.25 -17.05
C PHE A 18 -23.35 -6.22 -16.03
N ASP A 19 -23.05 -7.50 -16.23
CA ASP A 19 -23.39 -8.55 -15.28
C ASP A 19 -22.84 -8.18 -13.88
N TYR A 20 -23.71 -8.00 -12.89
CA TYR A 20 -23.37 -7.50 -11.54
C TYR A 20 -22.20 -8.27 -10.93
N ALA A 21 -22.14 -9.58 -11.18
CA ALA A 21 -21.05 -10.45 -10.75
C ALA A 21 -19.68 -10.01 -11.29
N ARG A 22 -19.61 -9.50 -12.53
CA ARG A 22 -18.35 -9.05 -13.14
C ARG A 22 -17.87 -7.72 -12.57
N LEU A 23 -18.79 -6.80 -12.26
CA LEU A 23 -18.45 -5.53 -11.61
C LEU A 23 -17.92 -5.76 -10.18
N GLN A 24 -18.56 -6.67 -9.44
CA GLN A 24 -18.11 -7.05 -8.11
C GLN A 24 -16.73 -7.70 -8.15
N LEU A 25 -16.49 -8.66 -9.05
CA LEU A 25 -15.17 -9.28 -9.23
C LEU A 25 -14.10 -8.25 -9.62
N LEU A 26 -14.42 -7.32 -10.52
CA LEU A 26 -13.48 -6.26 -10.91
C LEU A 26 -13.13 -5.36 -9.71
N ALA A 27 -14.11 -5.01 -8.88
CA ALA A 27 -13.88 -4.26 -7.65
C ALA A 27 -13.00 -5.05 -6.67
N GLN A 28 -13.28 -6.33 -6.46
CA GLN A 28 -12.50 -7.22 -5.58
C GLN A 28 -11.04 -7.32 -6.03
N ILE A 29 -10.81 -7.59 -7.32
CA ILE A 29 -9.45 -7.67 -7.90
C ILE A 29 -8.74 -6.33 -7.76
N SER A 30 -9.45 -5.21 -7.97
CA SER A 30 -8.88 -3.87 -7.80
C SER A 30 -8.45 -3.62 -6.34
N TYR A 31 -9.27 -4.00 -5.37
CA TYR A 31 -8.93 -3.88 -3.95
C TYR A 31 -7.72 -4.74 -3.57
N GLN A 32 -7.63 -5.97 -4.10
CA GLN A 32 -6.48 -6.85 -3.91
C GLN A 32 -5.20 -6.31 -4.54
N GLY A 33 -5.30 -5.53 -5.62
CA GLY A 33 -4.16 -4.81 -6.20
C GLY A 33 -3.74 -3.61 -5.36
N ILE A 34 -4.70 -2.77 -4.95
CA ILE A 34 -4.44 -1.53 -4.20
C ILE A 34 -3.80 -1.82 -2.84
N ILE A 35 -4.23 -2.87 -2.13
CA ILE A 35 -3.68 -3.19 -0.81
C ILE A 35 -2.16 -3.46 -0.86
N GLN A 36 -1.62 -3.84 -2.01
CA GLN A 36 -0.17 -4.05 -2.17
C GLN A 36 0.67 -2.79 -2.07
N LEU A 37 0.06 -1.61 -2.26
CA LEU A 37 0.72 -0.33 -2.01
C LEU A 37 1.01 -0.12 -0.52
N ALA A 38 0.30 -0.81 0.38
CA ALA A 38 0.48 -0.63 1.81
C ALA A 38 1.93 -0.87 2.23
N VAL A 39 2.57 -1.96 1.79
CA VAL A 39 3.96 -2.29 2.16
C VAL A 39 4.93 -1.15 1.81
N PRO A 40 5.12 -0.74 0.54
CA PRO A 40 6.06 0.32 0.22
C PRO A 40 5.67 1.68 0.81
N LEU A 41 4.38 1.98 1.02
CA LEU A 41 3.95 3.21 1.68
C LEU A 41 4.32 3.23 3.16
N PHE A 42 3.98 2.19 3.92
CA PHE A 42 4.32 2.10 5.34
C PHE A 42 5.83 2.08 5.54
N PHE A 43 6.56 1.25 4.80
CA PHE A 43 8.01 1.21 4.91
C PHE A 43 8.68 2.49 4.39
N GLY A 44 8.16 3.12 3.33
CA GLY A 44 8.70 4.37 2.80
C GLY A 44 8.53 5.55 3.75
N VAL A 45 7.43 5.59 4.51
CA VAL A 45 7.16 6.65 5.49
C VAL A 45 7.87 6.41 6.82
N PHE A 46 7.88 5.17 7.32
CA PHE A 46 8.36 4.85 8.67
C PHE A 46 9.79 4.31 8.73
N SER A 47 10.41 3.97 7.59
CA SER A 47 11.75 3.40 7.56
C SER A 47 12.66 4.11 6.56
N ARG A 48 13.91 4.33 6.97
CA ARG A 48 14.98 4.82 6.10
C ARG A 48 15.63 3.72 5.25
N ARG A 49 15.24 2.46 5.45
CA ARG A 49 15.83 1.28 4.80
C ARG A 49 15.01 0.75 3.61
N GLY A 50 13.90 1.40 3.27
CA GLY A 50 13.14 1.02 2.07
C GLY A 50 13.92 1.32 0.79
N ASN A 51 13.84 0.44 -0.20
CA ASN A 51 14.45 0.67 -1.52
C ASN A 51 13.46 0.39 -2.66
N LYS A 52 13.70 1.03 -3.80
CA LYS A 52 12.82 0.96 -4.98
C LYS A 52 12.71 -0.47 -5.54
N GLN A 53 13.79 -1.25 -5.49
CA GLN A 53 13.78 -2.61 -6.04
C GLN A 53 12.88 -3.54 -5.23
N GLY A 54 12.96 -3.49 -3.90
CA GLY A 54 12.09 -4.22 -2.98
C GLY A 54 10.63 -3.80 -3.11
N ALA A 55 10.36 -2.50 -3.30
CA ALA A 55 9.01 -2.01 -3.55
C ALA A 55 8.40 -2.63 -4.81
N ILE A 56 9.11 -2.60 -5.94
CA ILE A 56 8.61 -3.14 -7.21
C ILE A 56 8.51 -4.66 -7.16
N ALA A 57 9.57 -5.35 -6.72
CA ALA A 57 9.60 -6.81 -6.65
C ALA A 57 8.54 -7.35 -5.68
N GLY A 58 8.43 -6.77 -4.49
CA GLY A 58 7.43 -7.14 -3.50
C GLY A 58 6.01 -6.93 -3.99
N MET A 59 5.72 -5.77 -4.58
CA MET A 59 4.40 -5.51 -5.16
C MET A 59 4.05 -6.48 -6.28
N LEU A 60 4.96 -6.74 -7.22
CA LEU A 60 4.72 -7.67 -8.33
C LEU A 60 4.44 -9.08 -7.82
N VAL A 61 5.27 -9.57 -6.88
CA VAL A 61 5.06 -10.89 -6.26
C VAL A 61 3.72 -10.94 -5.54
N GLY A 62 3.39 -9.91 -4.75
CA GLY A 62 2.11 -9.84 -4.03
C GLY A 62 0.90 -9.81 -4.97
N ILE A 63 0.95 -9.02 -6.04
CA ILE A 63 -0.11 -8.95 -7.06
C ILE A 63 -0.30 -10.30 -7.74
N VAL A 64 0.80 -10.95 -8.19
CA VAL A 64 0.73 -12.26 -8.84
C VAL A 64 0.13 -13.30 -7.91
N ILE A 65 0.57 -13.35 -6.65
CA ILE A 65 0.04 -14.29 -5.66
C ILE A 65 -1.44 -14.03 -5.38
N ALA A 66 -1.84 -12.75 -5.22
CA ALA A 66 -3.23 -12.40 -5.01
C ALA A 66 -4.11 -12.83 -6.19
N ILE A 67 -3.68 -12.56 -7.43
CA ILE A 67 -4.41 -12.96 -8.65
C ILE A 67 -4.56 -14.48 -8.72
N VAL A 68 -3.46 -15.23 -8.54
CA VAL A 68 -3.48 -16.70 -8.60
C VAL A 68 -4.33 -17.31 -7.49
N LEU A 69 -4.30 -16.74 -6.29
CA LEU A 69 -5.17 -17.20 -5.20
C LEU A 69 -6.64 -16.86 -5.46
N THR A 70 -6.95 -15.71 -6.03
CA THR A 70 -8.34 -15.31 -6.33
C THR A 70 -8.98 -16.16 -7.42
N THR A 71 -8.21 -16.71 -8.36
CA THR A 71 -8.77 -17.67 -9.34
C THR A 71 -9.15 -19.01 -8.71
N ILE A 72 -8.58 -19.36 -7.56
CA ILE A 72 -8.83 -20.61 -6.84
C ILE A 72 -9.84 -20.39 -5.68
N TYR A 73 -9.71 -19.26 -4.99
CA TYR A 73 -10.48 -18.84 -3.82
C TYR A 73 -11.02 -17.42 -4.04
N PRO A 74 -12.18 -17.28 -4.73
CA PRO A 74 -12.69 -15.97 -5.15
C PRO A 74 -13.08 -15.05 -3.99
N ASP A 75 -13.66 -15.62 -2.93
CA ASP A 75 -14.18 -14.87 -1.79
C ASP A 75 -13.17 -14.83 -0.65
N ASP A 76 -12.83 -16.00 -0.12
CA ASP A 76 -11.92 -16.17 1.00
C ASP A 76 -11.25 -17.55 0.97
N ILE A 77 -10.16 -17.70 1.73
CA ILE A 77 -9.46 -18.97 1.90
C ILE A 77 -9.95 -19.63 3.21
N PRO A 78 -10.83 -20.64 3.17
CA PRO A 78 -11.47 -21.18 4.38
C PRO A 78 -10.47 -21.81 5.34
N ALA A 79 -9.44 -22.47 4.78
CA ALA A 79 -8.38 -23.12 5.55
C ALA A 79 -7.50 -22.14 6.36
N LEU A 80 -7.54 -20.85 6.03
CA LEU A 80 -6.74 -19.80 6.69
C LEU A 80 -7.61 -18.89 7.58
N GLY A 81 -8.79 -19.35 7.99
CA GLY A 81 -9.71 -18.54 8.79
C GLY A 81 -10.39 -17.43 7.98
N SER A 82 -10.69 -17.70 6.71
CA SER A 82 -11.34 -16.75 5.78
C SER A 82 -10.51 -15.50 5.47
N LEU A 83 -9.18 -15.64 5.44
CA LEU A 83 -8.30 -14.60 4.92
C LEU A 83 -8.52 -14.42 3.42
N THR A 84 -8.48 -13.17 2.98
CA THR A 84 -8.55 -12.85 1.55
C THR A 84 -7.21 -13.11 0.87
N SER A 85 -7.25 -13.47 -0.41
CA SER A 85 -6.06 -13.66 -1.26
C SER A 85 -5.12 -12.46 -1.27
N GLY A 86 -5.67 -11.24 -1.18
CA GLY A 86 -4.91 -9.99 -1.10
C GLY A 86 -4.02 -9.91 0.15
N ILE A 87 -4.50 -10.38 1.30
CA ILE A 87 -3.70 -10.42 2.54
C ILE A 87 -2.55 -11.42 2.43
N ILE A 88 -2.78 -12.58 1.80
CA ILE A 88 -1.69 -13.53 1.57
C ILE A 88 -0.64 -12.93 0.64
N GLY A 89 -1.06 -12.33 -0.47
CA GLY A 89 -0.15 -11.59 -1.36
C GLY A 89 0.63 -10.49 -0.62
N LEU A 90 -0.02 -9.79 0.33
CA LEU A 90 0.61 -8.75 1.15
C LEU A 90 1.74 -9.29 2.03
N ILE A 91 1.56 -10.48 2.62
CA ILE A 91 2.61 -11.15 3.41
C ILE A 91 3.84 -11.41 2.54
N PHE A 92 3.65 -11.94 1.34
CA PHE A 92 4.77 -12.19 0.42
C PHE A 92 5.40 -10.90 -0.08
N ASN A 93 4.60 -9.87 -0.38
CA ASN A 93 5.09 -8.53 -0.73
C ASN A 93 6.00 -7.97 0.37
N ALA A 94 5.55 -8.01 1.63
CA ALA A 94 6.35 -7.58 2.77
C ALA A 94 7.62 -8.41 2.93
N GLY A 95 7.54 -9.73 2.78
CA GLY A 95 8.69 -10.63 2.87
C GLY A 95 9.77 -10.30 1.83
N ILE A 96 9.39 -10.14 0.56
CA ILE A 96 10.30 -9.77 -0.52
C ILE A 96 10.85 -8.37 -0.32
N PHE A 97 10.00 -7.41 0.09
CA PHE A 97 10.44 -6.05 0.39
C PHE A 97 11.54 -6.04 1.46
N VAL A 98 11.31 -6.73 2.59
CA VAL A 98 12.29 -6.82 3.68
C VAL A 98 13.55 -7.56 3.24
N ALA A 99 13.42 -8.65 2.48
CA ALA A 99 14.57 -9.37 1.94
C ALA A 99 15.44 -8.47 1.07
N CYS A 100 14.82 -7.69 0.17
CA CYS A 100 15.52 -6.70 -0.65
C CYS A 100 16.10 -5.55 0.18
N ALA A 101 15.40 -5.09 1.22
CA ALA A 101 15.89 -4.04 2.13
C ALA A 101 17.16 -4.46 2.89
N ILE A 102 17.29 -5.75 3.19
CA ILE A 102 18.47 -6.31 3.87
C ILE A 102 19.59 -6.62 2.87
N ALA A 103 19.24 -7.20 1.70
CA ALA A 103 20.22 -7.65 0.72
C ALA A 103 20.83 -6.51 -0.11
N ILE A 104 20.05 -5.48 -0.42
CA ILE A 104 20.47 -4.38 -1.31
C ILE A 104 20.93 -3.21 -0.45
N LYS A 105 22.23 -2.89 -0.52
CA LYS A 105 22.79 -1.72 0.14
C LYS A 105 22.46 -0.45 -0.65
N PRO A 106 21.84 0.57 -0.04
CA PRO A 106 21.57 1.84 -0.72
C PRO A 106 22.89 2.59 -1.00
N SER A 107 22.90 3.40 -2.06
CA SER A 107 24.04 4.26 -2.38
C SER A 107 24.16 5.40 -1.37
N ALA A 108 25.35 5.99 -1.24
CA ALA A 108 25.57 7.13 -0.35
C ALA A 108 24.67 8.34 -0.70
N GLU A 109 24.38 8.52 -1.98
CA GLU A 109 23.48 9.57 -2.46
C GLU A 109 22.01 9.31 -2.06
N GLU A 110 21.55 8.05 -2.16
CA GLU A 110 20.20 7.67 -1.76
C GLU A 110 20.00 7.81 -0.25
N VAL A 111 21.00 7.41 0.54
CA VAL A 111 20.99 7.62 2.00
C VAL A 111 20.88 9.10 2.34
N ARG A 112 21.68 9.97 1.70
CA ARG A 112 21.62 11.41 1.95
C ARG A 112 20.26 12.00 1.61
N ARG A 113 19.69 11.62 0.47
CA ARG A 113 18.35 12.06 0.04
C ARG A 113 17.27 11.63 1.03
N VAL A 114 17.29 10.38 1.49
CA VAL A 114 16.33 9.88 2.48
C VAL A 114 16.50 10.63 3.80
N ASP A 115 17.73 10.84 4.27
CA ASP A 115 17.98 11.58 5.51
C ASP A 115 17.48 13.02 5.44
N GLU A 116 17.65 13.71 4.31
CA GLU A 116 17.09 15.05 4.07
C GLU A 116 15.56 15.05 4.13
N LEU A 117 14.89 14.07 3.50
CA LEU A 117 13.42 13.93 3.56
C LEU A 117 12.92 13.74 4.99
N PHE A 118 13.57 12.88 5.76
CA PHE A 118 13.21 12.66 7.16
C PHE A 118 13.53 13.87 8.05
N ALA A 119 14.60 14.62 7.75
CA ALA A 119 14.93 15.84 8.48
C ALA A 119 13.92 16.96 8.23
N MET A 120 13.42 17.10 6.99
CA MET A 120 12.35 18.05 6.66
C MET A 120 11.02 17.70 7.34
N ALA A 121 10.73 16.41 7.52
CA ALA A 121 9.52 15.94 8.20
C ALA A 121 9.63 15.98 9.74
N ALA A 122 10.83 16.17 10.30
CA ALA A 122 11.02 16.23 11.74
C ALA A 122 10.35 17.51 12.30
N PRO A 123 9.65 17.44 13.45
CA PRO A 123 9.05 18.61 14.05
C PRO A 123 10.09 19.69 14.27
N ALA A 124 9.84 20.92 13.79
CA ALA A 124 10.64 22.07 14.15
C ALA A 124 10.68 22.15 15.67
N ARG A 125 11.85 21.93 16.27
CA ARG A 125 12.07 22.27 17.67
C ARG A 125 11.94 23.79 17.75
N HIS A 126 10.73 24.28 17.97
CA HIS A 126 10.52 25.63 18.46
C HIS A 126 11.25 25.68 19.79
N GLY A 127 12.48 26.22 19.76
CA GLY A 127 13.28 26.45 20.94
C GLY A 127 12.43 27.27 21.90
N VAL A 128 12.11 26.70 23.05
CA VAL A 128 11.69 27.47 24.21
C VAL A 128 12.81 28.45 24.47
N ARG A 129 12.61 29.72 24.07
CA ARG A 129 13.52 30.80 24.44
C ARG A 129 13.62 30.78 25.96
N PRO A 130 14.83 30.71 26.55
CA PRO A 130 14.96 30.91 27.98
C PRO A 130 14.36 32.29 28.27
N ILE A 131 13.40 32.36 29.19
CA ILE A 131 12.96 33.62 29.77
C ILE A 131 14.14 34.10 30.63
N ALA A 132 15.16 34.64 29.97
CA ALA A 132 16.26 35.31 30.63
C ALA A 132 15.80 36.74 30.96
N ALA A 133 15.75 37.01 32.27
CA ALA A 133 15.87 38.32 32.88
C ALA A 133 14.83 39.39 32.48
N MET A 134 13.68 39.37 33.15
CA MET A 134 13.04 40.61 33.62
C MET A 134 12.84 40.46 35.12
N GLY A 135 13.63 41.18 35.93
CA GLY A 135 13.58 41.16 37.39
C GLY A 135 14.95 41.38 38.00
#